data_AF-A0A6P0L8V7-F1
#
_entry.id   AF-A0A6P0L8V7-F1
#
_cell.length_a   1.000
_cell.length_b   1.000
_cell.length_c   1.000
_cell.angle_alpha   90.00
_cell.angle_beta   90.00
_cell.angle_gamma   90.00
#
_symmetry.space_group_name_H-M   'P 1'
#
loop_
_entity.id
_entity.type
_entity.pdbx_description
1 polymer ?
#
loop_
_entity_poly.entity_id
_entity_poly.type
_entity_poly.pdbx_seq_one_letter_code
_entity_poly.pdbx_strand_id
1 'polypeptide(L)'
;MSETISIGGTANIRAIDESNFSVAMTGVFDGGVYAKVTGSEDLPDGKKKYDLKHYFVTNDGSYLYTDDTSIHTPVEDNLYMAQTEYNIVEAGGKFKGLKGSFKSWGAMDYSRGVGVLCFEGEI
;
A
#
# COMPACT_ATOMS: atom_id res chain seq x y z
N MET A 1 -5.57 -6.65 -26.52
CA MET A 1 -5.93 -7.40 -25.31
C MET A 1 -5.21 -6.69 -24.17
N SER A 2 -5.92 -6.23 -23.14
CA SER A 2 -5.23 -5.74 -21.94
C SER A 2 -4.55 -6.92 -21.28
N GLU A 3 -3.24 -6.82 -21.06
CA GLU A 3 -2.52 -7.84 -20.30
C GLU A 3 -2.96 -7.72 -18.84
N THR A 4 -3.69 -8.72 -18.36
CA THR A 4 -4.06 -8.86 -16.96
C THR A 4 -2.94 -9.61 -16.25
N ILE A 5 -2.44 -9.07 -15.15
CA ILE A 5 -1.37 -9.64 -14.33
C ILE A 5 -1.95 -10.02 -12.97
N SER A 6 -1.78 -11.29 -12.60
CA SER A 6 -2.07 -11.73 -11.24
C SER A 6 -1.05 -11.13 -10.27
N ILE A 7 -1.55 -10.55 -9.19
CA ILE A 7 -0.75 -10.00 -8.11
C ILE A 7 -0.96 -10.82 -6.84
N GLY A 8 0.09 -10.89 -6.03
CA GLY A 8 0.05 -11.59 -4.76
C GLY A 8 1.34 -11.36 -4.00
N GLY A 9 1.26 -11.17 -2.69
CA GLY A 9 2.43 -11.03 -1.83
C GLY A 9 2.14 -10.39 -0.48
N THR A 10 3.22 -9.98 0.17
CA THR A 10 3.19 -9.33 1.48
C THR A 10 4.00 -8.04 1.49
N ALA A 11 3.62 -7.12 2.37
CA ALA A 11 4.26 -5.84 2.61
C ALA A 11 4.63 -5.74 4.08
N ASN A 12 5.92 -5.53 4.40
CA ASN A 12 6.39 -5.23 5.75
C ASN A 12 6.71 -3.74 5.86
N ILE A 13 5.95 -3.02 6.67
CA ILE A 13 5.95 -1.56 6.76
C ILE A 13 6.75 -1.11 7.98
N ARG A 14 7.55 -0.05 7.80
CA ARG A 14 8.18 0.73 8.86
C ARG A 14 7.89 2.21 8.65
N ALA A 15 7.39 2.87 9.68
CA ALA A 15 7.32 4.32 9.72
C ALA A 15 8.72 4.91 9.77
N ILE A 16 8.98 5.88 8.90
CA ILE A 16 10.13 6.78 8.96
C ILE A 16 9.77 7.94 9.89
N ASP A 17 8.55 8.47 9.72
CA ASP A 17 7.89 9.46 10.58
C ASP A 17 6.36 9.30 10.47
N GLU A 18 5.59 10.27 10.97
CA GLU A 18 4.12 10.24 10.99
C GLU A 18 3.47 10.17 9.60
N SER A 19 4.16 10.61 8.54
CA SER A 19 3.61 10.73 7.19
C SER A 19 4.38 9.92 6.15
N ASN A 20 5.53 9.33 6.50
CA ASN A 20 6.45 8.69 5.57
C ASN A 20 6.76 7.26 6.01
N PHE A 21 6.72 6.32 5.07
CA PHE A 21 6.93 4.90 5.35
C PHE A 21 7.88 4.26 4.33
N SER A 22 8.67 3.32 4.82
CA SER A 22 9.46 2.40 4.00
C SER A 22 8.84 1.01 4.10
N VAL A 23 8.68 0.35 2.96
CA VAL A 23 8.02 -0.96 2.88
C VAL A 23 8.88 -1.93 2.09
N ALA A 24 9.07 -3.13 2.65
CA ALA A 24 9.67 -4.26 1.95
C ALA A 24 8.57 -5.18 1.41
N MET A 25 8.61 -5.46 0.12
CA MET A 25 7.58 -6.21 -0.59
C MET A 25 8.07 -7.59 -1.03
N THR A 26 7.14 -8.53 -1.18
CA THR A 26 7.37 -9.83 -1.82
C THR A 26 6.45 -10.01 -3.03
N GLY A 27 6.65 -11.10 -3.78
CA GLY A 27 5.77 -11.47 -4.89
C GLY A 27 6.01 -10.63 -6.13
N VAL A 28 4.94 -10.23 -6.84
CA VAL A 28 5.08 -9.50 -8.12
C VAL A 28 5.80 -8.14 -7.95
N PHE A 29 5.66 -7.54 -6.76
CA PHE A 29 6.28 -6.28 -6.36
C PHE A 29 7.59 -6.47 -5.56
N ASP A 30 8.23 -7.64 -5.61
CA ASP A 30 9.49 -7.93 -4.90
C ASP A 30 10.54 -6.82 -5.09
N GLY A 31 10.84 -6.13 -3.98
CA GLY A 31 11.54 -4.85 -3.96
C GLY A 31 11.08 -3.96 -2.80
N GLY A 32 11.07 -2.65 -3.03
CA GLY A 32 10.77 -1.64 -2.02
C GLY A 32 9.67 -0.68 -2.43
N VAL A 33 9.00 -0.10 -1.43
CA VAL A 33 8.02 0.98 -1.61
C VAL A 33 8.34 2.11 -0.66
N TYR A 34 8.26 3.33 -1.18
CA TYR A 34 8.10 4.51 -0.36
C TYR A 34 6.62 4.92 -0.38
N ALA A 35 6.01 5.05 0.79
CA ALA A 35 4.64 5.50 0.92
C ALA A 35 4.59 6.82 1.68
N LYS A 36 3.71 7.72 1.22
CA LYS A 36 3.54 9.03 1.82
C LYS A 36 2.05 9.33 2.04
N VAL A 37 1.71 9.74 3.25
CA VAL A 37 0.39 10.29 3.57
C VAL A 37 0.31 11.71 3.02
N THR A 38 -0.76 11.98 2.27
CA THR A 38 -1.06 13.30 1.69
C THR A 38 -2.31 13.95 2.29
N GLY A 39 -3.14 13.16 2.97
CA GLY A 39 -4.33 13.63 3.67
C GLY A 39 -4.76 12.62 4.72
N SER A 40 -5.45 13.10 5.75
CA SER A 40 -6.02 12.25 6.79
C SER A 40 -7.33 12.84 7.30
N GLU A 41 -8.28 11.96 7.63
CA GLU A 41 -9.58 12.30 8.17
C GLU A 41 -9.95 11.30 9.26
N ASP A 42 -10.33 11.79 10.45
CA ASP A 42 -10.93 10.94 11.48
C ASP A 42 -12.39 10.65 11.11
N LEU A 43 -12.76 9.37 11.14
CA LEU A 43 -14.09 8.88 10.83
C LEU A 43 -14.80 8.42 12.12
N PRO A 44 -16.13 8.19 12.08
CA PRO A 44 -16.86 7.59 13.20
C PRO A 44 -16.24 6.26 13.68
N ASP A 45 -16.55 5.90 14.92
CA ASP A 45 -16.12 4.65 15.58
C ASP A 45 -14.59 4.50 15.69
N GLY A 46 -13.86 5.62 15.71
CA GLY A 46 -12.40 5.65 15.84
C GLY A 46 -11.65 5.20 14.58
N LYS A 47 -12.37 5.03 13.46
CA LYS A 47 -11.75 4.76 12.16
C LYS A 47 -10.96 5.97 11.68
N LYS A 48 -9.92 5.71 10.90
CA LYS A 48 -9.13 6.75 10.26
C LYS A 48 -9.08 6.50 8.76
N LYS A 49 -9.29 7.54 7.97
CA LYS A 49 -9.06 7.53 6.53
C LYS A 49 -7.74 8.24 6.25
N TYR A 50 -6.95 7.65 5.36
CA TYR A 50 -5.72 8.24 4.84
C TYR A 50 -5.78 8.27 3.32
N ASP A 51 -5.37 9.39 2.74
CA ASP A 51 -5.05 9.49 1.33
C ASP A 51 -3.53 9.37 1.19
N LEU A 52 -3.06 8.42 0.38
CA LEU A 52 -1.64 8.12 0.25
C LEU A 52 -1.17 8.17 -1.20
N LYS A 53 0.14 8.29 -1.36
CA LYS A 53 0.85 7.98 -2.59
C LYS A 53 1.86 6.89 -2.31
N HIS A 54 1.92 5.87 -3.16
CA HIS A 54 2.95 4.84 -3.09
C HIS A 54 3.83 4.86 -4.34
N TYR A 55 5.12 4.64 -4.11
CA TYR A 55 6.16 4.56 -5.14
C TYR A 55 6.81 3.19 -5.09
N PHE A 56 6.28 2.23 -5.85
CA PHE A 56 6.76 0.86 -5.90
C PHE A 56 7.94 0.75 -6.86
N VAL A 57 9.03 0.13 -6.43
CA VAL A 57 10.19 -0.16 -7.27
C VAL A 57 10.64 -1.60 -7.01
N THR A 58 10.61 -2.43 -8.05
CA THR A 58 11.06 -3.83 -7.98
C THR A 58 12.56 -3.95 -8.14
N ASN A 59 13.11 -5.10 -7.75
CA ASN A 59 14.55 -5.39 -7.83
C ASN A 59 15.12 -5.28 -9.26
N ASP A 60 14.29 -5.46 -10.30
CA ASP A 60 14.67 -5.30 -11.70
C ASP A 60 14.57 -3.85 -12.22
N GLY A 61 14.20 -2.90 -11.36
CA GLY A 61 14.02 -1.48 -11.71
C GLY A 61 12.67 -1.15 -12.37
N SER A 62 11.76 -2.11 -12.53
CA SER A 62 10.37 -1.81 -12.89
C SER A 62 9.68 -1.05 -11.77
N TYR A 63 8.66 -0.27 -12.12
CA TYR A 63 8.00 0.60 -11.15
C TYR A 63 6.51 0.74 -11.42
N LEU A 64 5.77 1.05 -10.36
CA LEU A 64 4.34 1.31 -10.38
C LEU A 64 4.05 2.38 -9.31
N TYR A 65 3.34 3.45 -9.65
CA TYR A 65 2.99 4.54 -8.76
C TYR A 65 1.49 4.65 -8.63
N THR A 66 1.02 4.98 -7.43
CA THR A 66 -0.41 4.96 -7.13
C THR A 66 -0.86 6.15 -6.28
N ASP A 67 -2.14 6.48 -6.42
CA ASP A 67 -2.89 7.36 -5.51
C ASP A 67 -3.95 6.50 -4.80
N ASP A 68 -3.96 6.53 -3.48
CA ASP A 68 -4.59 5.49 -2.66
C ASP A 68 -5.52 6.07 -1.61
N THR A 69 -6.48 5.25 -1.20
CA THR A 69 -7.28 5.48 -0.01
C THR A 69 -7.15 4.29 0.93
N SER A 70 -6.77 4.55 2.18
CA SER A 70 -6.70 3.53 3.23
C SER A 70 -7.69 3.83 4.35
N ILE A 71 -8.44 2.81 4.76
CA ILE A 71 -9.30 2.86 5.95
C ILE A 71 -8.68 2.00 7.03
N HIS A 72 -8.41 2.61 8.17
CA HIS A 72 -7.83 1.98 9.34
C HIS A 72 -8.92 1.85 10.41
N THR A 73 -9.28 0.61 10.71
CA THR A 73 -10.30 0.28 11.72
C THR A 73 -9.60 -0.14 13.02
N PRO A 74 -9.93 0.49 14.16
CA PRO A 74 -9.31 0.13 15.44
C PRO A 74 -9.66 -1.31 15.81
N VAL A 75 -8.66 -2.06 16.29
CA VAL A 75 -8.81 -3.42 16.82
C VAL A 75 -8.66 -3.40 18.33
N GLU A 76 -7.52 -2.91 18.81
CA GLU A 76 -7.20 -2.71 20.23
C GLU A 76 -6.10 -1.64 20.36
N ASP A 77 -6.21 -0.75 21.34
CA ASP A 77 -5.22 0.32 21.59
C ASP A 77 -4.72 1.04 20.31
N ASN A 78 -3.44 0.85 19.95
CA ASN A 78 -2.78 1.43 18.78
C ASN A 78 -2.70 0.46 17.59
N LEU A 79 -3.36 -0.69 17.67
CA LEU A 79 -3.45 -1.70 16.62
C LEU A 79 -4.69 -1.46 15.76
N TYR A 80 -4.46 -1.29 14.46
CA TYR A 80 -5.49 -1.05 13.46
C TYR A 80 -5.43 -2.10 12.37
N MET A 81 -6.61 -2.54 11.91
CA MET A 81 -6.76 -3.23 10.63
C MET A 81 -6.79 -2.17 9.52
N ALA A 82 -5.79 -2.16 8.67
CA ALA A 82 -5.72 -1.33 7.48
C ALA A 82 -6.32 -2.07 6.28
N GLN A 83 -7.12 -1.38 5.48
CA GLN A 83 -7.59 -1.82 4.17
C GLN A 83 -7.33 -0.70 3.18
N THR A 84 -6.48 -0.95 2.20
CA THR A 84 -6.03 0.06 1.24
C THR A 84 -6.47 -0.31 -0.17
N GLU A 85 -7.04 0.66 -0.88
CA GLU A 85 -7.29 0.59 -2.31
C GLU A 85 -6.31 1.49 -3.05
N TYR A 86 -5.58 0.92 -4.00
CA TYR A 86 -4.51 1.57 -4.74
C TYR A 86 -4.97 1.82 -6.17
N ASN A 87 -4.84 3.04 -6.68
CA ASN A 87 -5.17 3.36 -8.07
C ASN A 87 -3.89 3.67 -8.86
N ILE A 88 -3.63 2.93 -9.92
CA ILE A 88 -2.41 3.10 -10.73
C ILE A 88 -2.48 4.40 -11.53
N VAL A 89 -1.48 5.27 -11.31
CA VAL A 89 -1.34 6.53 -12.02
C VAL A 89 -0.16 6.50 -13.00
N GLU A 90 0.87 5.71 -12.72
CA GLU A 90 2.03 5.55 -13.59
C GLU A 90 2.64 4.16 -13.44
N ALA A 91 3.15 3.59 -14.54
CA ALA A 91 3.82 2.31 -14.50
C ALA A 91 4.87 2.19 -15.62
N GLY A 92 5.98 1.50 -15.32
CA GLY A 92 7.08 1.27 -16.24
C GLY A 92 7.78 -0.06 -16.03
N GLY A 93 8.75 -0.37 -16.89
CA GLY A 93 9.38 -1.70 -16.94
C GLY A 93 8.36 -2.78 -17.27
N LYS A 94 8.33 -3.87 -16.49
CA LYS A 94 7.38 -4.98 -16.68
C LYS A 94 5.91 -4.60 -16.44
N PHE A 95 5.65 -3.46 -15.79
CA PHE A 95 4.30 -2.97 -15.51
C PHE A 95 3.80 -1.95 -16.54
N LYS A 96 4.59 -1.66 -17.58
CA LYS A 96 4.29 -0.62 -18.55
C LYS A 96 2.94 -0.85 -19.22
N GLY A 97 2.05 0.14 -19.10
CA GLY A 97 0.73 0.13 -19.71
C GLY A 97 -0.37 -0.46 -18.83
N LEU A 98 -0.04 -1.01 -17.65
CA LEU A 98 -1.04 -1.40 -16.66
C LEU A 98 -1.85 -0.19 -16.20
N LYS A 99 -3.13 -0.44 -15.94
CA LYS A 99 -4.11 0.52 -15.42
C LYS A 99 -5.07 -0.22 -14.51
N GLY A 100 -5.74 0.49 -13.62
CA GLY A 100 -6.74 -0.09 -12.74
C GLY A 100 -6.38 0.11 -11.27
N SER A 101 -6.99 -0.71 -10.42
CA SER A 101 -6.78 -0.66 -8.99
C SER A 101 -6.60 -2.05 -8.39
N PHE A 102 -5.95 -2.10 -7.23
CA PHE A 102 -5.83 -3.32 -6.44
C PHE A 102 -5.96 -3.01 -4.96
N LYS A 103 -5.99 -4.05 -4.12
CA LYS A 103 -6.26 -3.91 -2.68
C LYS A 103 -5.24 -4.66 -1.83
N SER A 104 -5.02 -4.13 -0.63
CA SER A 104 -4.30 -4.81 0.44
C SER A 104 -5.09 -4.72 1.74
N TRP A 105 -4.77 -5.62 2.67
CA TRP A 105 -5.30 -5.59 4.01
C TRP A 105 -4.30 -6.19 5.00
N GLY A 106 -4.38 -5.75 6.25
CA GLY A 106 -3.55 -6.29 7.31
C GLY A 106 -3.45 -5.36 8.51
N ALA A 107 -2.44 -5.55 9.34
CA ALA A 107 -2.33 -4.89 10.63
C ALA A 107 -1.28 -3.76 10.61
N MET A 108 -1.60 -2.66 11.31
CA MET A 108 -0.71 -1.55 11.60
C MET A 108 -0.69 -1.31 13.11
N ASP A 109 0.49 -1.37 13.73
CA ASP A 109 0.71 -0.96 15.11
C ASP A 109 1.40 0.40 15.14
N TYR A 110 0.63 1.43 15.46
CA TYR A 110 1.11 2.81 15.48
C TYR A 110 2.03 3.12 16.64
N SER A 111 1.96 2.38 17.75
CA SER A 111 2.86 2.59 18.88
C SER A 111 4.31 2.23 18.54
N ARG A 112 4.49 1.32 17.58
CA ARG A 112 5.79 0.84 17.12
C ARG A 112 6.17 1.33 15.73
N GLY A 113 5.23 1.96 15.01
CA GLY A 113 5.41 2.36 13.62
C GLY A 113 5.66 1.17 12.69
N VAL A 114 4.96 0.06 12.89
CA VAL A 114 5.13 -1.17 12.10
C VAL A 114 3.83 -1.64 11.51
N GLY A 115 3.90 -2.38 10.41
CA GLY A 115 2.74 -3.07 9.88
C GLY A 115 3.10 -4.23 8.97
N VAL A 116 2.12 -5.10 8.77
CA VAL A 116 2.19 -6.21 7.82
C VAL A 116 0.86 -6.28 7.06
N LEU A 117 0.94 -6.16 5.75
CA LEU A 117 -0.22 -6.31 4.86
C LEU A 117 0.00 -7.49 3.91
N CYS A 118 -1.10 -8.12 3.50
CA CYS A 118 -1.16 -8.97 2.32
C CYS A 118 -1.96 -8.29 1.22
N PHE A 119 -1.65 -8.62 -0.02
CA PHE A 119 -2.38 -8.17 -1.20
C PHE A 119 -2.50 -9.34 -2.16
N GLU A 120 -3.62 -9.40 -2.88
CA GLU A 120 -3.85 -10.37 -3.94
C GLU A 120 -4.86 -9.80 -4.95
N GLY A 121 -4.88 -10.34 -6.16
CA GLY A 121 -5.86 -9.98 -7.18
C GLY A 121 -5.30 -10.02 -8.59
N GLU A 122 -5.88 -9.19 -9.45
CA GLU A 122 -5.51 -9.06 -10.86
C GLU A 122 -5.59 -7.59 -11.28
N ILE A 123 -4.63 -7.14 -12.11
CA ILE A 123 -4.53 -5.79 -12.66
C ILE A 123 -4.43 -5.89 -14.18
#